data_AF-A0ABD7FPL7-F1
#
_entry.id   AF-A0ABD7FPL7-F1
#
_cell.length_a   1.000
_cell.length_b   1.000
_cell.length_c   1.000
_cell.angle_alpha   90.00
_cell.angle_beta   90.00
_cell.angle_gamma   90.00
#
_symmetry.space_group_name_H-M   'P 1'
#
loop_
_entity.id
_entity.type
_entity.pdbx_description
1 polymer ?
#
loop_
_entity_poly.entity_id
_entity_poly.type
_entity_poly.pdbx_seq_one_letter_code
_entity_poly.pdbx_strand_id
1 'polypeptide(L)'
;MDILRSLLDANPNIYLVGLVLIVAIVVKSFVGQSGKGARDNYSLNNYTLVPSVMTKAEMTFYLSLISTVGDKYTVMVKVRLADIITVKKSSTNYMAHFGKIKAKHVDYLLCDKTDLKPLLAIELDDKSHQREDRIARDKLVDGIFKAVGLPVIHHPVKNTYSQSNLIMIISEAIYNRH
;
A
#
# COMPACT_ATOMS: atom_id res chain seq x y z
N MET A 1 19.54 -52.06 30.18
CA MET A 1 20.71 -51.57 30.95
C MET A 1 21.95 -51.35 30.09
N ASP A 2 21.97 -51.86 28.84
CA ASP A 2 23.19 -51.89 28.02
C ASP A 2 23.55 -50.54 27.37
N ILE A 3 22.55 -49.71 27.07
CA ILE A 3 22.77 -48.36 26.52
C ILE A 3 23.48 -47.46 27.54
N LEU A 4 23.09 -47.56 28.83
CA LEU A 4 23.69 -46.77 29.92
C LEU A 4 25.16 -47.18 30.20
N ARG A 5 25.49 -48.46 30.04
CA ARG A 5 26.86 -48.97 30.18
C ARG A 5 27.73 -48.57 28.99
N SER A 6 27.22 -48.73 27.77
CA SER A 6 27.87 -48.24 26.54
C SER A 6 28.14 -46.74 26.56
N LEU A 7 27.29 -45.96 27.23
CA LEU A 7 27.52 -44.54 27.47
C LEU A 7 28.64 -44.32 28.51
N LEU A 8 28.64 -45.03 29.64
CA LEU A 8 29.69 -44.90 30.65
C LEU A 8 31.08 -45.35 30.16
N ASP A 9 31.14 -46.28 29.21
CA ASP A 9 32.38 -46.75 28.56
C ASP A 9 32.86 -45.82 27.42
N ALA A 10 32.04 -44.84 27.01
CA ALA A 10 32.42 -43.86 26.01
C ALA A 10 33.53 -42.96 26.54
N ASN A 11 34.49 -42.60 25.68
CA ASN A 11 35.61 -41.74 26.04
C ASN A 11 35.08 -40.47 26.74
N PRO A 12 35.53 -40.15 27.97
CA PRO A 12 35.02 -39.03 28.75
C PRO A 12 35.10 -37.68 28.01
N ASN A 13 35.99 -37.57 27.01
CA ASN A 13 36.09 -36.40 26.13
C ASN A 13 34.82 -36.16 25.28
N ILE A 14 34.03 -37.18 24.97
CA ILE A 14 32.78 -37.05 24.19
C ILE A 14 31.75 -36.23 24.96
N TYR A 15 31.65 -36.45 26.28
CA TYR A 15 30.76 -35.68 27.15
C TYR A 15 31.21 -34.23 27.28
N LEU A 16 32.52 -34.00 27.34
CA LEU A 16 33.09 -32.65 27.37
C LEU A 16 32.81 -31.88 26.08
N VAL A 17 32.97 -32.52 24.92
CA VAL A 17 32.64 -31.93 23.61
C VAL A 17 31.14 -31.61 23.50
N GLY A 18 30.28 -32.52 23.94
CA GLY A 18 28.83 -32.30 23.98
C GLY A 18 28.43 -31.12 24.86
N LEU A 19 29.02 -31.01 26.06
CA LEU A 19 28.79 -29.89 26.98
C LEU A 19 29.25 -28.56 26.38
N VAL A 20 30.44 -28.52 25.77
CA VAL A 20 30.97 -27.31 25.12
C VAL A 20 30.08 -26.86 23.96
N LEU A 21 29.55 -27.79 23.16
CA LEU A 21 28.61 -27.48 22.08
C LEU A 21 27.30 -26.90 22.61
N ILE A 22 26.73 -27.48 23.66
CA ILE A 22 25.50 -26.97 24.29
C ILE A 22 25.72 -25.56 24.86
N VAL A 23 26.83 -25.34 25.58
CA VAL A 23 27.18 -24.02 26.12
C VAL A 23 27.39 -23.01 24.99
N ALA A 24 28.07 -23.38 23.91
CA ALA A 24 28.26 -22.50 22.75
C ALA A 24 26.94 -22.12 22.06
N ILE A 25 25.97 -23.05 21.98
CA ILE A 25 24.63 -22.79 21.46
C ILE A 25 23.88 -21.82 22.37
N VAL A 26 23.86 -22.07 23.68
CA VAL A 26 23.19 -21.21 24.68
C VAL A 26 23.79 -19.81 24.71
N VAL A 27 25.13 -19.70 24.66
CA VAL A 27 25.83 -18.41 24.57
C VAL A 27 25.49 -17.69 23.28
N LYS A 28 25.45 -18.37 22.11
CA LYS A 28 24.99 -17.75 20.85
C LYS A 28 23.56 -17.24 20.95
N SER A 29 22.66 -17.99 21.60
CA SER A 29 21.26 -17.61 21.80
C SER A 29 21.13 -16.34 22.67
N PHE A 30 21.99 -16.17 23.68
CA PHE A 30 21.98 -15.00 24.56
C PHE A 30 22.76 -13.79 24.01
N VAL A 31 23.86 -14.02 23.30
CA VAL A 31 24.69 -12.97 22.69
C VAL A 31 24.03 -12.37 21.42
N GLY A 32 23.05 -13.06 20.83
CA GLY A 32 22.35 -12.62 19.62
C GLY A 32 21.15 -11.67 19.82
N GLN A 33 20.69 -11.44 21.05
CA GLN A 33 19.46 -10.67 21.32
C GLN A 33 19.64 -9.39 22.15
N SER A 34 20.88 -9.02 22.47
CA SER A 34 21.14 -7.72 23.11
C SER A 34 21.40 -6.64 22.05
N GLY A 35 20.34 -5.91 21.71
CA GLY A 35 20.46 -4.51 21.27
C GLY A 35 21.17 -4.24 19.94
N LYS A 36 20.72 -4.82 18.83
CA LYS A 36 20.85 -4.12 17.54
C LYS A 36 19.77 -3.04 17.44
N GLY A 37 19.85 -2.06 18.35
CA GLY A 37 19.36 -0.73 18.03
C GLY A 37 20.29 -0.18 16.97
N ALA A 38 20.08 -0.57 15.71
CA ALA A 38 20.64 0.16 14.60
C ALA A 38 20.19 1.60 14.81
N ARG A 39 21.12 2.50 15.14
CA ARG A 39 20.88 3.92 14.95
C ARG A 39 20.67 4.04 13.45
N ASP A 40 19.41 4.10 13.03
CA ASP A 40 19.08 4.33 11.65
C ASP A 40 19.76 5.63 11.25
N ASN A 41 20.75 5.55 10.37
CA ASN A 41 21.46 6.71 9.83
C ASN A 41 20.55 7.44 8.84
N TYR A 42 19.43 7.98 9.33
CA TYR A 42 18.59 8.86 8.54
C TYR A 42 19.21 10.27 8.55
N SER A 43 19.74 10.69 7.41
CA SER A 43 20.16 12.07 7.20
C SER A 43 18.93 12.90 6.86
N LEU A 44 18.53 13.80 7.76
CA LEU A 44 17.39 14.71 7.54
C LEU A 44 17.60 15.62 6.32
N ASN A 45 18.84 15.84 5.90
CA ASN A 45 19.18 16.64 4.73
C ASN A 45 18.87 15.93 3.39
N ASN A 46 18.49 14.65 3.42
CA ASN A 46 18.13 13.88 2.23
C ASN A 46 16.66 14.08 1.80
N TYR A 47 15.88 14.89 2.53
CA TYR A 47 14.49 15.18 2.21
C TYR A 47 14.36 16.60 1.66
N THR A 48 13.56 16.75 0.61
CA THR A 48 13.30 18.04 -0.05
C THR A 48 11.80 18.18 -0.28
N LEU A 49 11.31 19.41 -0.17
CA LEU A 49 9.94 19.74 -0.47
C LEU A 49 9.74 19.75 -1.99
N VAL A 50 8.76 19.00 -2.47
CA VAL A 50 8.33 19.08 -3.87
C VAL A 50 7.71 20.45 -4.16
N PRO A 51 7.95 21.05 -5.33
CA PRO A 51 7.38 22.36 -5.67
C PRO A 51 5.86 22.33 -5.83
N SER A 52 5.30 21.17 -6.16
CA SER A 52 3.86 20.94 -6.30
C SER A 52 3.56 19.47 -5.99
N VAL A 53 2.40 19.22 -5.38
CA VAL A 53 1.88 17.88 -5.16
C VAL A 53 1.46 17.24 -6.49
N MET A 54 1.00 18.03 -7.46
CA MET A 54 0.49 17.56 -8.75
C MET A 54 1.44 17.93 -9.91
N THR A 55 1.48 17.07 -10.93
CA THR A 55 2.07 17.41 -12.24
C THR A 55 1.22 18.46 -12.96
N LYS A 56 1.75 19.05 -14.05
CA LYS A 56 0.99 20.03 -14.85
C LYS A 56 -0.29 19.42 -15.44
N ALA A 57 -0.21 18.19 -15.95
CA ALA A 57 -1.35 17.51 -16.56
C ALA A 57 -2.44 17.17 -15.53
N GLU A 58 -2.02 16.69 -14.36
CA GLU A 58 -2.91 16.48 -13.21
C GLU A 58 -3.57 17.80 -12.79
N MET A 59 -2.81 18.89 -12.64
CA MET A 59 -3.37 20.20 -12.28
C MET A 59 -4.42 20.69 -13.29
N THR A 60 -4.19 20.52 -14.59
CA THR A 60 -5.18 20.88 -15.62
C THR A 60 -6.49 20.09 -15.46
N PHE A 61 -6.40 18.79 -15.16
CA PHE A 61 -7.59 17.99 -14.88
C PHE A 61 -8.27 18.44 -13.58
N TYR A 62 -7.51 18.67 -12.51
CA TYR A 62 -8.03 19.13 -11.22
C TYR A 62 -8.87 20.40 -11.34
N LEU A 63 -8.38 21.41 -12.06
CA LEU A 63 -9.12 22.67 -12.28
C LEU A 63 -10.42 22.42 -13.06
N SER A 64 -10.37 21.55 -14.07
CA SER A 64 -11.57 21.16 -14.83
C SER A 64 -12.56 20.41 -13.94
N LEU A 65 -12.09 19.47 -13.11
CA LEU A 65 -12.91 18.70 -12.19
C LEU A 65 -13.57 19.58 -11.14
N ILE A 66 -12.82 20.45 -10.47
CA ILE A 66 -13.35 21.40 -9.46
C ILE A 66 -14.41 22.31 -10.08
N SER A 67 -14.14 22.91 -11.25
CA SER A 67 -15.13 23.76 -11.92
C SER A 67 -16.41 23.01 -12.33
N THR A 68 -16.32 21.68 -12.48
CA THR A 68 -17.44 20.84 -12.91
C THR A 68 -18.27 20.33 -11.73
N VAL A 69 -17.62 19.89 -10.64
CA VAL A 69 -18.29 19.17 -9.54
C VAL A 69 -18.00 19.71 -8.15
N GLY A 70 -17.18 20.75 -8.01
CA GLY A 70 -16.78 21.32 -6.72
C GLY A 70 -17.92 21.88 -5.90
N ASP A 71 -19.07 22.20 -6.52
CA ASP A 71 -20.28 22.59 -5.81
C ASP A 71 -21.03 21.40 -5.19
N LYS A 72 -20.84 20.19 -5.72
CA LYS A 72 -21.55 18.98 -5.30
C LYS A 72 -20.72 18.04 -4.42
N TYR A 73 -19.41 17.97 -4.65
CA TYR A 73 -18.52 17.04 -3.96
C TYR A 73 -17.30 17.76 -3.39
N THR A 74 -16.71 17.15 -2.37
CA THR A 74 -15.34 17.49 -1.95
C THR A 74 -14.37 16.70 -2.81
N VAL A 75 -13.43 17.37 -3.46
CA VAL A 75 -12.37 16.74 -4.26
C VAL A 75 -11.09 16.69 -3.43
N MET A 76 -10.56 15.50 -3.20
CA MET A 76 -9.26 15.28 -2.56
C MET A 76 -8.26 14.77 -3.59
N VAL A 77 -7.00 15.19 -3.50
CA VAL A 77 -5.93 14.79 -4.42
C VAL A 77 -4.95 13.83 -3.77
N LYS A 78 -4.39 12.88 -4.55
CA LYS A 78 -3.36 11.93 -4.11
C LYS A 78 -3.68 11.19 -2.80
N VAL A 79 -4.95 10.78 -2.65
CA VAL A 79 -5.41 10.08 -1.44
C VAL A 79 -4.89 8.65 -1.45
N ARG A 80 -4.17 8.26 -0.40
CA ARG A 80 -3.63 6.92 -0.25
C ARG A 80 -4.76 5.89 -0.12
N LEU A 81 -4.63 4.75 -0.81
CA LEU A 81 -5.63 3.68 -0.76
C LEU A 81 -5.85 3.16 0.66
N ALA A 82 -4.81 3.07 1.48
CA ALA A 82 -4.91 2.64 2.87
C ALA A 82 -5.64 3.63 3.80
N ASP A 83 -5.90 4.86 3.34
CA ASP A 83 -6.68 5.85 4.09
C ASP A 83 -8.17 5.81 3.70
N ILE A 84 -8.53 5.08 2.63
CA ILE A 84 -9.92 4.88 2.16
C ILE A 84 -10.39 3.43 2.22
N ILE A 85 -9.47 2.47 2.27
CA ILE A 85 -9.73 1.03 2.27
C ILE A 85 -9.00 0.39 3.45
N THR A 86 -9.76 -0.33 4.28
CA THR A 86 -9.21 -1.09 5.41
C THR A 86 -9.26 -2.59 5.12
N VAL A 87 -8.17 -3.30 5.47
CA VAL A 87 -8.17 -4.76 5.45
C VAL A 87 -8.99 -5.27 6.64
N LYS A 88 -9.89 -6.22 6.40
CA LYS A 88 -10.72 -6.82 7.47
C LYS A 88 -9.83 -7.35 8.59
N LYS A 89 -10.16 -7.04 9.85
CA LYS A 89 -9.41 -7.52 11.04
C LYS A 89 -9.34 -9.04 11.15
N SER A 90 -10.33 -9.75 10.60
CA SER A 90 -10.38 -11.22 10.54
C SER A 90 -9.44 -11.84 9.51
N SER A 91 -8.76 -11.04 8.69
CA SER A 91 -7.82 -11.55 7.70
C SER A 91 -6.58 -12.14 8.37
N THR A 92 -6.34 -13.44 8.17
CA THR A 92 -5.13 -14.15 8.61
C THR A 92 -3.84 -13.58 7.98
N ASN A 93 -3.94 -12.93 6.81
CA ASN A 93 -2.83 -12.33 6.08
C ASN A 93 -2.89 -10.79 6.04
N TYR A 94 -3.31 -10.15 7.14
CA TYR A 94 -3.54 -8.68 7.18
C TYR A 94 -2.38 -7.88 6.58
N MET A 95 -1.13 -8.14 7.00
CA MET A 95 0.03 -7.36 6.57
C MET A 95 0.36 -7.52 5.09
N ALA A 96 0.12 -8.70 4.52
CA ALA A 96 0.30 -8.93 3.10
C ALA A 96 -0.71 -8.12 2.27
N HIS A 97 -1.98 -8.11 2.68
CA HIS A 97 -3.02 -7.31 2.03
C HIS A 97 -2.81 -5.82 2.23
N PHE A 98 -2.46 -5.37 3.44
CA PHE A 98 -2.16 -3.98 3.74
C PHE A 98 -0.97 -3.50 2.90
N GLY A 99 0.03 -4.34 2.71
CA GLY A 99 1.16 -4.10 1.81
C GLY A 99 0.76 -3.77 0.37
N LYS A 100 -0.38 -4.28 -0.11
CA LYS A 100 -0.88 -4.00 -1.47
C LYS A 100 -1.43 -2.59 -1.63
N ILE A 101 -1.97 -2.00 -0.57
CA ILE A 101 -2.63 -0.69 -0.60
C ILE A 101 -1.81 0.44 0.05
N LYS A 102 -0.86 0.10 0.94
CA LYS A 102 -0.17 1.09 1.78
C LYS A 102 0.70 2.10 1.02
N ALA A 103 1.19 1.76 -0.17
CA ALA A 103 2.08 2.62 -0.95
C ALA A 103 1.41 3.08 -2.26
N LYS A 104 0.08 3.04 -2.32
CA LYS A 104 -0.70 3.42 -3.49
C LYS A 104 -1.62 4.58 -3.14
N HIS A 105 -1.92 5.42 -4.11
CA HIS A 105 -2.91 6.48 -4.01
C HIS A 105 -3.77 6.51 -5.26
N VAL A 106 -4.99 7.02 -5.14
CA VAL A 106 -5.78 7.49 -6.29
C VAL A 106 -5.36 8.92 -6.62
N ASP A 107 -5.52 9.36 -7.86
CA ASP A 107 -5.20 10.75 -8.21
C ASP A 107 -6.23 11.71 -7.64
N TYR A 108 -7.52 11.34 -7.71
CA TYR A 108 -8.61 12.10 -7.12
C TYR A 108 -9.61 11.18 -6.41
N LEU A 109 -10.18 11.71 -5.33
CA LEU A 109 -11.31 11.12 -4.64
C LEU A 109 -12.43 12.14 -4.54
N LEU A 110 -13.60 11.79 -5.04
CA LEU A 110 -14.83 12.53 -4.77
C LEU A 110 -15.46 11.98 -3.50
N CYS A 111 -15.69 12.88 -2.56
CA CYS A 111 -16.39 12.59 -1.33
C CYS A 111 -17.69 13.38 -1.24
N ASP A 112 -18.62 12.84 -0.47
CA ASP A 112 -19.78 13.61 -0.03
C ASP A 112 -19.32 14.86 0.73
N LYS A 113 -20.01 15.98 0.52
CA LYS A 113 -19.63 17.26 1.13
C LYS A 113 -19.86 17.31 2.64
N THR A 114 -20.77 16.49 3.16
CA THR A 114 -21.23 16.57 4.55
C THR A 114 -20.37 15.75 5.50
N ASP A 115 -20.00 14.53 5.11
CA ASP A 115 -19.33 13.55 5.97
C ASP A 115 -18.00 13.03 5.39
N LEU A 116 -17.60 13.53 4.23
CA LEU A 116 -16.41 13.10 3.48
C LEU A 116 -16.42 11.61 3.11
N LYS A 117 -17.59 10.96 3.08
CA LYS A 117 -17.73 9.57 2.64
C LYS A 117 -17.21 9.42 1.21
N PRO A 118 -16.31 8.46 0.94
CA PRO A 118 -15.86 8.16 -0.42
C PRO A 118 -17.02 7.76 -1.35
N LEU A 119 -17.14 8.46 -2.47
CA LEU A 119 -18.16 8.23 -3.50
C LEU A 119 -17.58 7.67 -4.79
N LEU A 120 -16.44 8.20 -5.24
CA LEU A 120 -15.81 7.83 -6.51
C LEU A 120 -14.31 8.08 -6.48
N ALA A 121 -13.52 7.10 -6.92
CA ALA A 121 -12.11 7.27 -7.23
C ALA A 121 -11.90 7.63 -8.71
N ILE A 122 -10.90 8.46 -9.02
CA ILE A 122 -10.50 8.79 -10.38
C ILE A 122 -8.99 8.66 -10.50
N GLU A 123 -8.53 7.92 -11.51
CA GLU A 123 -7.12 7.77 -11.88
C GLU A 123 -6.90 8.30 -13.32
N LEU A 124 -5.75 8.95 -13.54
CA LEU A 124 -5.40 9.49 -14.85
C LEU A 124 -4.45 8.57 -15.61
N ASP A 125 -4.88 8.17 -16.81
CA ASP A 125 -4.09 7.34 -17.71
C ASP A 125 -3.27 8.20 -18.67
N ASP A 126 -1.95 8.19 -18.51
CA ASP A 126 -1.05 8.71 -19.55
C ASP A 126 -0.89 7.69 -20.68
N LYS A 127 -0.83 8.17 -21.92
CA LYS A 127 -0.69 7.35 -23.14
C LYS A 127 0.64 6.59 -23.20
N SER A 128 1.57 6.85 -22.29
CA SER A 128 2.97 6.46 -22.38
C SER A 128 3.30 5.02 -21.95
N HIS A 129 2.39 4.20 -21.41
CA HIS A 129 2.83 2.94 -20.76
C HIS A 129 1.97 1.68 -20.98
N GLN A 130 2.30 0.95 -22.05
CA GLN A 130 2.04 -0.50 -22.18
C GLN A 130 3.19 -1.31 -21.54
N ARG A 131 3.28 -1.34 -20.21
CA ARG A 131 4.08 -2.38 -19.54
C ARG A 131 3.14 -3.39 -18.88
N GLU A 132 3.38 -4.67 -19.14
CA GLU A 132 2.58 -5.79 -18.61
C GLU A 132 2.49 -5.78 -17.07
N ASP A 133 3.49 -5.22 -16.40
CA ASP A 133 3.52 -5.06 -14.95
C ASP A 133 2.52 -4.01 -14.42
N ARG A 134 2.14 -3.00 -15.22
CA ARG A 134 1.02 -2.09 -14.92
C ARG A 134 -0.31 -2.83 -15.05
N ILE A 135 -0.52 -3.55 -16.14
CA ILE A 135 -1.77 -4.30 -16.39
C ILE A 135 -2.12 -5.25 -15.24
N ALA A 136 -1.14 -6.00 -14.72
CA ALA A 136 -1.36 -6.90 -13.59
C ALA A 136 -1.59 -6.15 -12.26
N ARG A 137 -0.94 -5.00 -12.06
CA ARG A 137 -1.12 -4.14 -10.88
C ARG A 137 -2.48 -3.44 -10.88
N ASP A 138 -2.94 -2.98 -12.03
CA ASP A 138 -4.18 -2.24 -12.18
C ASP A 138 -5.37 -3.19 -11.95
N LYS A 139 -5.32 -4.42 -12.48
CA LYS A 139 -6.32 -5.47 -12.19
C LYS A 139 -6.51 -5.76 -10.70
N LEU A 140 -5.42 -5.74 -9.91
CA LEU A 140 -5.53 -5.95 -8.46
C LEU A 140 -6.24 -4.78 -7.79
N VAL A 141 -5.87 -3.55 -8.12
CA VAL A 141 -6.44 -2.34 -7.52
C VAL A 141 -7.91 -2.20 -7.91
N ASP A 142 -8.25 -2.38 -9.19
CA ASP A 142 -9.63 -2.40 -9.67
C ASP A 142 -10.46 -3.49 -8.98
N GLY A 143 -9.87 -4.67 -8.80
CA GLY A 143 -10.49 -5.77 -8.06
C GLY A 143 -10.78 -5.40 -6.60
N ILE A 144 -9.90 -4.63 -5.95
CA ILE A 144 -10.10 -4.12 -4.60
C ILE A 144 -11.23 -3.09 -4.58
N PHE A 145 -11.24 -2.11 -5.49
CA PHE A 145 -12.31 -1.11 -5.61
C PHE A 145 -13.68 -1.77 -5.79
N LYS A 146 -13.77 -2.74 -6.69
CA LYS A 146 -14.97 -3.56 -6.90
C LYS A 146 -15.38 -4.30 -5.62
N ALA A 147 -14.44 -4.94 -4.92
CA ALA A 147 -14.72 -5.70 -3.71
C ALA A 147 -15.21 -4.83 -2.54
N VAL A 148 -14.85 -3.55 -2.49
CA VAL A 148 -15.30 -2.61 -1.44
C VAL A 148 -16.50 -1.75 -1.87
N GLY A 149 -16.98 -1.91 -3.11
CA GLY A 149 -18.12 -1.14 -3.63
C GLY A 149 -17.85 0.35 -3.77
N LEU A 150 -16.61 0.73 -4.11
CA LEU A 150 -16.22 2.10 -4.45
C LEU A 150 -15.93 2.14 -5.95
N PRO A 151 -16.74 2.83 -6.77
CA PRO A 151 -16.47 2.94 -8.20
C PRO A 151 -15.13 3.66 -8.44
N VAL A 152 -14.49 3.31 -9.55
CA VAL A 152 -13.26 3.93 -10.04
C VAL A 152 -13.42 4.26 -11.52
N ILE A 153 -13.04 5.47 -11.91
CA ILE A 153 -12.92 5.89 -13.31
C ILE A 153 -11.45 6.00 -13.67
N HIS A 154 -11.07 5.36 -14.76
CA HIS A 154 -9.80 5.58 -15.44
C HIS A 154 -10.03 6.56 -16.59
N HIS A 155 -9.45 7.77 -16.48
CA HIS A 155 -9.66 8.82 -17.46
C HIS A 155 -8.34 9.19 -18.16
N PRO A 156 -8.28 9.18 -19.51
CA PRO A 156 -7.05 9.53 -20.21
C PRO A 156 -6.66 10.99 -19.98
N VAL A 157 -5.35 11.23 -19.84
CA VAL A 157 -4.79 12.58 -19.77
C VAL A 157 -5.05 13.31 -21.10
N LYS A 158 -5.61 14.52 -21.00
CA LYS A 158 -5.90 15.42 -22.13
C LYS A 158 -5.46 16.84 -21.79
N ASN A 159 -5.28 17.66 -22.83
CA ASN A 159 -4.99 19.09 -22.68
C ASN A 159 -6.24 19.89 -22.28
N THR A 160 -7.43 19.38 -22.60
CA THR A 160 -8.72 20.00 -22.30
C THR A 160 -9.74 18.93 -21.94
N TYR A 161 -10.71 19.31 -21.10
CA TYR A 161 -11.78 18.43 -20.63
C TYR A 161 -13.12 19.13 -20.79
N SER A 162 -14.11 18.42 -21.34
CA SER A 162 -15.47 18.94 -21.47
C SER A 162 -16.22 18.73 -20.15
N GLN A 163 -16.76 19.81 -19.59
CA GLN A 163 -17.54 19.73 -18.34
C GLN A 163 -18.75 18.81 -18.48
N SER A 164 -19.48 18.87 -19.61
CA SER A 164 -20.66 18.01 -19.83
C SER A 164 -20.28 16.53 -19.88
N ASN A 165 -19.14 16.21 -20.49
CA ASN A 165 -18.62 14.85 -20.52
C ASN A 165 -18.21 14.37 -19.13
N LEU A 166 -17.49 15.20 -18.36
CA LEU A 166 -17.11 14.90 -16.98
C LEU A 166 -18.34 14.68 -16.09
N ILE A 167 -19.37 15.52 -16.19
CA ILE A 167 -20.63 15.35 -15.44
C ILE A 167 -21.26 14.00 -15.77
N MET A 168 -21.37 13.67 -17.05
CA MET A 168 -21.99 12.43 -17.52
C MET A 168 -21.27 11.21 -16.95
N ILE A 169 -19.95 11.09 -17.15
CA ILE A 169 -19.19 9.92 -16.69
C ILE A 169 -19.17 9.79 -15.17
N ILE A 170 -19.09 10.91 -14.43
CA ILE A 170 -19.08 10.90 -12.96
C ILE A 170 -20.46 10.51 -12.42
N SER A 171 -21.53 11.08 -12.99
CA SER A 171 -22.90 10.79 -12.56
C SER A 171 -23.27 9.33 -12.84
N GLU A 172 -22.88 8.81 -14.01
CA GLU A 172 -23.07 7.41 -14.37
C GLU A 172 -22.34 6.46 -13.41
N ALA A 173 -21.05 6.73 -13.13
CA ALA A 173 -20.26 5.89 -12.23
C ALA A 173 -20.81 5.90 -10.79
N ILE A 174 -21.28 7.05 -10.29
CA ILE A 174 -21.88 7.15 -8.96
C ILE A 174 -23.25 6.44 -8.91
N TYR A 175 -24.06 6.57 -9.96
CA TYR A 175 -25.39 5.93 -10.03
C TYR A 175 -25.29 4.40 -10.11
N ASN A 176 -24.33 3.88 -10.87
CA ASN A 176 -24.12 2.44 -11.06
C ASN A 176 -23.38 1.75 -9.89
N ARG A 177 -23.30 2.38 -8.73
CA ARG A 177 -22.65 1.83 -7.52
C ARG A 177 -23.43 0.66 -6.88
N HIS A 178 -24.64 0.38 -7.37
CA HIS A 178 -25.57 -0.64 -6.86
C HIS A 178 -25.34 -2.03 -7.46
#